data_AF-A0A6P0NF84-F1
#
_entry.id   AF-A0A6P0NF84-F1
#
_cell.length_a   1.000
_cell.length_b   1.000
_cell.length_c   1.000
_cell.angle_alpha   90.00
_cell.angle_beta   90.00
_cell.angle_gamma   90.00
#
_symmetry.space_group_name_H-M   'P 1'
#
loop_
_entity.id
_entity.type
_entity.pdbx_description
1 polymer ?
#
loop_
_entity_poly.entity_id
_entity_poly.type
_entity_poly.pdbx_seq_one_letter_code
_entity_poly.pdbx_strand_id
1 'polypeptide(L)'
;MLIDQIASDQVIDQAFEWVCQKRAHYHYNGDIWQLRRWWQEKKPRLQQQIRAGTYRFRELRQIKSKEHNLEWWSSQDAMVLKATAIVLTEHLRPDLSTRCFHLAGTGGLKAAVREVERHQDYLTFVFRTDVKGYYASIDH
;
A
#
# COMPACT_ATOMS: atom_id res chain seq x y z
N MET A 1 -10.44 -17.45 6.30
CA MET A 1 -10.40 -16.87 4.94
C MET A 1 -9.43 -15.70 4.90
N LEU A 2 -8.99 -15.19 3.74
CA LEU A 2 -8.06 -14.04 3.67
C LEU A 2 -8.59 -12.81 4.42
N ILE A 3 -9.91 -12.59 4.38
CA ILE A 3 -10.56 -11.48 5.08
C ILE A 3 -10.40 -11.57 6.61
N ASP A 4 -10.37 -12.78 7.18
CA ASP A 4 -10.13 -12.99 8.61
C ASP A 4 -8.69 -12.67 9.01
N GLN A 5 -7.73 -12.98 8.13
CA GLN A 5 -6.33 -12.62 8.33
C GLN A 5 -6.14 -11.11 8.29
N ILE A 6 -6.77 -10.42 7.34
CA ILE A 6 -6.74 -8.96 7.22
C ILE A 6 -7.32 -8.31 8.49
N ALA A 7 -8.43 -8.85 9.00
CA ALA A 7 -9.09 -8.35 10.20
C ALA A 7 -8.49 -8.89 11.52
N SER A 8 -7.41 -9.68 11.49
CA SER A 8 -6.78 -10.21 12.70
C SER A 8 -6.18 -9.10 13.55
N ASP A 9 -6.10 -9.30 14.87
CA ASP A 9 -5.50 -8.31 15.77
C ASP A 9 -4.07 -8.00 15.37
N GLN A 10 -3.27 -9.02 15.08
CA GLN A 10 -1.88 -8.87 14.66
C GLN A 10 -1.74 -7.96 13.44
N VAL A 11 -2.48 -8.22 12.36
CA VAL A 11 -2.37 -7.44 11.11
C VAL A 11 -2.92 -6.02 11.30
N ILE A 12 -4.05 -5.87 11.99
CA ILE A 12 -4.67 -4.57 12.21
C ILE A 12 -3.81 -3.70 13.13
N ASP A 13 -3.21 -4.25 14.18
CA ASP A 13 -2.30 -3.52 15.07
C ASP A 13 -1.00 -3.15 14.35
N GLN A 14 -0.44 -4.05 13.53
CA GLN A 14 0.73 -3.76 12.71
C GLN A 14 0.44 -2.64 11.69
N ALA A 15 -0.72 -2.67 11.04
CA ALA A 15 -1.13 -1.61 10.11
C ALA A 15 -1.39 -0.28 10.82
N PHE A 16 -1.97 -0.33 12.03
CA PHE A 16 -2.20 0.85 12.86
C PHE A 16 -0.87 1.49 13.30
N GLU A 17 0.09 0.69 13.76
CA GLU A 17 1.42 1.17 14.11
C GLU A 17 2.10 1.80 12.89
N TRP A 18 2.04 1.14 11.73
CA TRP A 18 2.60 1.67 10.50
C TRP A 18 2.02 3.04 10.13
N VAL A 19 0.68 3.23 10.21
CA VAL A 19 0.07 4.52 9.86
C VAL A 19 0.42 5.59 10.91
N CYS A 20 0.56 5.21 12.18
CA CYS A 20 1.00 6.10 13.23
C CYS A 20 2.44 6.58 13.00
N GLN A 21 3.35 5.69 12.62
CA GLN A 21 4.73 6.06 12.30
C GLN A 21 4.78 6.94 11.04
N LYS A 22 4.11 6.53 9.96
CA LYS A 22 4.12 7.28 8.68
C LYS A 22 3.50 8.67 8.78
N ARG A 23 2.53 8.86 9.67
CA ARG A 23 1.83 10.13 9.87
C ARG A 23 2.19 10.79 11.20
N ALA A 24 3.35 10.48 11.77
CA ALA A 24 3.79 11.02 13.07
C ALA A 24 4.01 12.54 13.05
N HIS A 25 4.44 13.09 11.91
CA HIS A 25 4.72 14.52 11.76
C HIS A 25 3.61 15.27 11.00
N TYR A 26 2.42 14.67 10.88
CA TYR A 26 1.30 15.33 10.22
C TYR A 26 0.83 16.53 11.04
N HIS A 27 0.29 17.52 10.36
CA HIS A 27 -0.29 18.70 11.00
C HIS A 27 -1.34 18.30 12.06
N TYR A 28 -1.52 19.09 13.12
CA TYR A 28 -2.42 18.77 14.24
C TYR A 28 -3.90 18.61 13.82
N ASN A 29 -4.30 19.17 12.67
CA ASN A 29 -5.62 18.98 12.06
C ASN A 29 -5.74 17.70 11.22
N GLY A 30 -4.69 16.87 11.14
CA GLY A 30 -4.70 15.61 10.42
C GLY A 30 -5.63 14.58 11.06
N ASP A 31 -6.32 13.80 10.23
CA ASP A 31 -7.30 12.80 10.69
C ASP A 31 -6.67 11.63 11.47
N ILE A 32 -5.34 11.47 11.39
CA ILE A 32 -4.57 10.48 12.15
C ILE A 32 -4.75 10.67 13.67
N TRP A 33 -4.85 11.90 14.16
CA TRP A 33 -4.90 12.17 15.60
C TRP A 33 -6.22 11.70 16.21
N GLN A 34 -7.33 11.85 15.48
CA GLN A 34 -8.61 11.30 15.88
C GLN A 34 -8.61 9.77 15.82
N LEU A 35 -7.98 9.18 14.80
CA LEU A 35 -7.85 7.73 14.70
C LEU A 35 -7.09 7.15 15.91
N ARG A 36 -5.97 7.78 16.31
CA ARG A 36 -5.20 7.37 17.50
C ARG A 36 -6.00 7.51 18.78
N ARG A 37 -6.64 8.67 18.97
CA ARG A 37 -7.42 8.97 20.18
C ARG A 37 -8.52 7.93 20.43
N TRP A 38 -9.21 7.51 19.38
CA TRP A 38 -10.37 6.61 19.49
C TRP A 38 -10.07 5.18 19.06
N TRP A 39 -8.80 4.78 19.05
CA TRP A 39 -8.39 3.50 18.47
C TRP A 39 -9.05 2.29 19.14
N GLN A 40 -9.09 2.29 20.48
CA GLN A 40 -9.67 1.18 21.25
C GLN A 40 -11.16 0.95 20.94
N GLU A 41 -11.90 2.01 20.63
CA GLU A 41 -13.32 1.93 20.28
C GLU A 41 -13.53 1.61 18.79
N LYS A 42 -12.63 2.11 17.93
CA LYS A 42 -12.71 1.94 16.47
C LYS A 42 -12.28 0.54 16.03
N LYS A 43 -11.25 -0.03 16.64
CA LYS A 43 -10.64 -1.31 16.22
C LYS A 43 -11.68 -2.45 16.15
N PRO A 44 -12.48 -2.74 17.19
CA PRO A 44 -13.42 -3.86 17.14
C PRO A 44 -14.51 -3.66 16.08
N ARG A 45 -15.03 -2.43 15.95
CA ARG A 45 -16.05 -2.07 14.93
C ARG A 45 -15.49 -2.24 13.52
N LEU A 46 -14.26 -1.77 13.31
CA LEU A 46 -13.58 -1.89 12.02
C LEU A 46 -13.36 -3.35 11.63
N GLN A 47 -12.86 -4.17 12.56
CA GLN A 47 -12.63 -5.60 12.31
C GLN A 47 -13.95 -6.32 11.97
N GLN A 48 -15.04 -6.00 12.67
CA GLN A 48 -16.37 -6.52 12.35
C GLN A 48 -16.82 -6.11 10.94
N GLN A 49 -16.66 -4.84 10.57
CA GLN A 49 -17.03 -4.33 9.24
C GLN A 49 -16.23 -5.02 8.12
N ILE A 50 -14.92 -5.24 8.32
CA ILE A 50 -14.06 -5.93 7.36
C ILE A 50 -14.52 -7.38 7.21
N ARG A 51 -14.71 -8.12 8.31
CA ARG A 51 -15.16 -9.52 8.27
C ARG A 51 -16.54 -9.67 7.61
N ALA A 52 -17.44 -8.72 7.85
CA ALA A 52 -18.77 -8.72 7.27
C ALA A 52 -18.81 -8.24 5.80
N GLY A 53 -17.69 -7.79 5.23
CA GLY A 53 -17.66 -7.21 3.88
C GLY A 53 -18.42 -5.87 3.77
N THR A 54 -18.70 -5.21 4.90
CA THR A 54 -19.47 -3.96 4.96
C THR A 54 -18.59 -2.72 5.09
N TYR A 55 -17.27 -2.89 5.26
CA TYR A 55 -16.33 -1.77 5.22
C TYR A 55 -16.36 -1.09 3.84
N ARG A 56 -16.56 0.23 3.82
CA ARG A 56 -16.53 1.04 2.61
C ARG A 56 -15.41 2.07 2.73
N PHE A 57 -14.49 2.05 1.77
CA PHE A 57 -13.49 3.11 1.62
C PHE A 57 -14.18 4.43 1.33
N ARG A 58 -13.66 5.52 1.91
CA ARG A 58 -14.09 6.87 1.54
C ARG A 58 -13.50 7.28 0.20
N GLU A 59 -14.08 8.33 -0.37
CA GLU A 59 -13.55 8.99 -1.55
C GLU A 59 -12.09 9.43 -1.34
N LEU A 60 -11.25 9.15 -2.34
CA LEU A 60 -9.89 9.64 -2.37
C LEU A 60 -9.92 11.17 -2.52
N ARG A 61 -9.32 11.90 -1.57
CA ARG A 61 -9.26 13.36 -1.67
C ARG A 61 -8.12 13.76 -2.58
N GLN A 62 -8.38 14.66 -3.52
CA GLN A 62 -7.35 15.26 -4.36
C GLN A 62 -7.14 16.71 -3.93
N ILE A 63 -5.94 17.03 -3.48
CA ILE A 63 -5.51 18.39 -3.13
C ILE A 63 -4.67 18.92 -4.29
N LYS A 64 -5.22 19.89 -5.01
CA LYS A 64 -4.52 20.51 -6.15
C LYS A 64 -3.78 21.75 -5.68
N SER A 65 -2.48 21.81 -5.93
CA SER A 65 -1.67 23.03 -5.83
C SER A 65 -1.18 23.43 -7.22
N LYS A 66 -0.57 24.62 -7.35
CA LYS A 66 0.00 25.09 -8.62
C LYS A 66 1.13 24.17 -9.12
N GLU A 67 1.83 23.49 -8.21
CA GLU A 67 3.02 22.71 -8.52
C GLU A 67 2.75 21.20 -8.48
N HIS A 68 1.81 20.76 -7.63
CA HIS A 68 1.59 19.34 -7.35
C HIS A 68 0.12 19.01 -7.14
N ASN A 69 -0.30 17.86 -7.64
CA ASN A 69 -1.56 17.23 -7.24
C ASN A 69 -1.23 16.15 -6.21
N LEU A 70 -1.84 16.25 -5.04
CA LEU A 70 -1.65 15.29 -3.96
C LEU A 70 -2.93 14.47 -3.79
N GLU A 71 -2.79 13.16 -3.79
CA GLU A 71 -3.85 12.21 -3.49
C GLU A 71 -3.76 11.79 -2.02
N TRP A 72 -4.88 11.88 -1.32
CA TRP A 72 -4.92 11.72 0.13
C TRP A 72 -5.99 10.72 0.55
N TRP A 73 -5.54 9.52 0.91
CA TRP A 73 -6.35 8.56 1.64
C TRP A 73 -6.51 8.98 3.09
N SER A 74 -7.72 8.78 3.61
CA SER A 74 -7.93 8.95 5.04
C SER A 74 -7.06 8.00 5.86
N SER A 75 -6.72 8.36 7.08
CA SER A 75 -5.80 7.56 7.91
C SER A 75 -6.33 6.15 8.15
N GLN A 76 -7.64 6.00 8.33
CA GLN A 76 -8.28 4.69 8.50
C GLN A 76 -8.23 3.88 7.20
N ASP A 77 -8.53 4.50 6.05
CA ASP A 77 -8.47 3.81 4.74
C ASP A 77 -7.05 3.39 4.39
N ALA A 78 -6.06 4.26 4.59
CA ALA A 78 -4.66 3.94 4.39
C ALA A 78 -4.19 2.78 5.29
N MET A 79 -4.70 2.71 6.51
CA MET A 79 -4.44 1.61 7.43
C MET A 79 -5.08 0.29 6.94
N VAL A 80 -6.34 0.31 6.50
CA VAL A 80 -6.99 -0.89 5.94
C VAL A 80 -6.28 -1.35 4.66
N LEU A 81 -5.91 -0.43 3.76
CA LEU A 81 -5.10 -0.75 2.59
C LEU A 81 -3.76 -1.38 2.99
N LYS A 82 -3.13 -0.89 4.07
CA LYS A 82 -1.89 -1.47 4.59
C LYS A 82 -2.12 -2.88 5.15
N ALA A 83 -3.19 -3.11 5.90
CA ALA A 83 -3.56 -4.43 6.42
C ALA A 83 -3.77 -5.43 5.27
N THR A 84 -4.52 -5.02 4.24
CA THR A 84 -4.72 -5.81 3.01
C THR A 84 -3.38 -6.10 2.32
N ALA A 85 -2.51 -5.09 2.18
CA ALA A 85 -1.21 -5.26 1.55
C ALA A 85 -0.30 -6.22 2.34
N ILE A 86 -0.30 -6.18 3.68
CA ILE A 86 0.47 -7.12 4.52
C ILE A 86 0.08 -8.56 4.19
N VAL A 87 -1.23 -8.86 4.21
CA VAL A 87 -1.73 -10.22 3.95
C VAL A 87 -1.47 -10.63 2.51
N LEU A 88 -1.90 -9.81 1.54
CA LEU A 88 -1.77 -10.17 0.12
C LEU A 88 -0.31 -10.30 -0.31
N THR A 89 0.62 -9.52 0.25
CA THR A 89 2.03 -9.64 -0.10
C THR A 89 2.56 -11.03 0.24
N GLU A 90 2.20 -11.59 1.40
CA GLU A 90 2.68 -12.92 1.79
C GLU A 90 2.09 -14.03 0.91
N HIS A 91 0.84 -13.87 0.47
CA HIS A 91 0.19 -14.84 -0.43
C HIS A 91 0.65 -14.73 -1.89
N LEU A 92 0.93 -13.51 -2.38
CA LEU A 92 1.30 -13.28 -3.78
C LEU A 92 2.80 -13.42 -4.02
N ARG A 93 3.66 -13.22 -3.01
CA ARG A 93 5.12 -13.27 -3.17
C ARG A 93 5.62 -14.56 -3.85
N PRO A 94 5.10 -15.77 -3.55
CA PRO A 94 5.54 -16.99 -4.23
C PRO A 94 5.30 -16.98 -5.75
N ASP A 95 4.26 -16.27 -6.21
CA ASP A 95 3.86 -16.23 -7.62
C ASP A 95 4.48 -15.05 -8.39
N LEU A 96 5.03 -14.06 -7.67
CA LEU A 96 5.62 -12.87 -8.27
C LEU A 96 7.06 -13.14 -8.73
N SER A 97 7.40 -12.65 -9.92
CA SER A 97 8.76 -12.76 -10.46
C SER A 97 9.77 -12.08 -9.56
N THR A 98 10.91 -12.75 -9.34
CA THR A 98 12.06 -12.17 -8.62
C THR A 98 12.68 -10.96 -9.33
N ARG A 99 12.32 -10.75 -10.61
CA ARG A 99 12.71 -9.57 -11.41
C ARG A 99 11.77 -8.37 -11.22
N CYS A 100 10.74 -8.47 -10.38
CA CYS A 100 9.91 -7.32 -9.97
C CYS A 100 10.65 -6.47 -8.93
N PHE A 101 11.65 -5.71 -9.38
CA PHE A 101 12.60 -5.00 -8.50
C PHE A 101 12.00 -3.86 -7.66
N HIS A 102 10.74 -3.46 -7.88
CA HIS A 102 10.05 -2.47 -7.05
C HIS A 102 9.54 -3.07 -5.72
N LEU A 103 9.45 -4.40 -5.62
CA LEU A 103 8.98 -5.09 -4.43
C LEU A 103 10.07 -5.10 -3.35
N ALA A 104 9.66 -4.97 -2.08
CA ALA A 104 10.59 -5.05 -0.96
C ALA A 104 11.33 -6.39 -0.94
N GLY A 105 12.64 -6.36 -0.64
CA GLY A 105 13.49 -7.57 -0.60
C GLY A 105 14.17 -7.94 -1.92
N THR A 106 13.81 -7.30 -3.04
CA THR A 106 14.41 -7.58 -4.38
C THR A 106 15.63 -6.71 -4.71
N GLY A 107 16.01 -5.80 -3.82
CA GLY A 107 17.18 -4.92 -3.97
C GLY A 107 16.95 -3.63 -4.76
N GLY A 108 15.70 -3.35 -5.17
CA GLY A 108 15.31 -2.03 -5.68
C GLY A 108 15.90 -1.70 -7.06
N LEU A 109 15.87 -0.41 -7.40
CA LEU A 109 16.42 0.12 -8.65
C LEU A 109 17.86 -0.33 -8.92
N LYS A 110 18.72 -0.40 -7.89
CA LYS A 110 20.11 -0.83 -8.05
C LYS A 110 20.23 -2.30 -8.44
N ALA A 111 19.36 -3.17 -7.92
CA ALA A 111 19.33 -4.57 -8.35
C ALA A 111 18.84 -4.70 -9.80
N ALA A 112 17.86 -3.89 -10.22
CA ALA A 112 17.41 -3.86 -11.61
C ALA A 112 18.55 -3.48 -12.58
N VAL A 113 19.31 -2.43 -12.25
CA VAL A 113 20.46 -2.00 -13.08
C VAL A 113 21.51 -3.11 -13.17
N ARG A 114 21.89 -3.73 -12.05
CA ARG A 114 22.85 -4.85 -12.04
C ARG A 114 22.35 -6.08 -12.80
N GLU A 115 21.04 -6.35 -12.79
CA GLU A 115 20.48 -7.45 -13.57
C GLU A 115 20.66 -7.20 -15.07
N VAL A 116 20.40 -5.97 -15.54
CA VAL A 116 20.62 -5.58 -16.95
C VAL A 116 22.11 -5.65 -17.30
N GLU A 117 22.98 -5.09 -16.46
CA GLU A 117 24.44 -5.09 -16.65
C GLU A 117 24.99 -6.50 -16.85
N ARG A 118 24.56 -7.49 -16.06
CA ARG A 118 24.99 -8.90 -16.19
C ARG A 118 24.64 -9.57 -17.52
N HIS A 119 23.69 -9.02 -18.27
CA HIS A 119 23.21 -9.59 -19.53
C HIS A 119 23.66 -8.78 -20.75
N GLN A 120 24.38 -7.66 -20.55
CA GLN A 120 24.73 -6.74 -21.64
C GLN A 120 25.68 -7.36 -22.68
N ASP A 121 26.52 -8.32 -22.26
CA ASP A 121 27.55 -8.90 -23.13
C ASP A 121 26.97 -9.84 -24.20
N TYR A 122 25.75 -10.35 -24.00
CA TYR A 122 25.09 -11.31 -24.91
C TYR A 122 23.67 -10.93 -25.33
N LEU A 123 23.07 -9.88 -24.74
CA LEU A 123 21.82 -9.28 -25.22
C LEU A 123 22.09 -7.91 -25.85
N THR A 124 22.16 -7.89 -27.18
CA THR A 124 22.54 -6.69 -27.96
C THR A 124 21.47 -5.61 -28.02
N PHE A 125 20.19 -5.97 -27.85
CA PHE A 125 19.06 -5.05 -28.03
C PHE A 125 18.21 -4.93 -26.76
N VAL A 126 17.71 -3.73 -26.49
CA VAL A 126 16.80 -3.44 -25.38
C VAL A 126 15.45 -3.03 -25.93
N PHE A 127 14.39 -3.71 -25.49
CA PHE A 127 13.01 -3.29 -25.74
C PHE A 127 12.48 -2.53 -24.52
N ARG A 128 12.33 -1.21 -24.65
CA ARG A 128 11.83 -0.34 -23.58
C ARG A 128 10.35 -0.05 -23.78
N THR A 129 9.55 -0.41 -22.78
CA THR A 129 8.11 -0.13 -22.73
C THR A 129 7.75 0.59 -21.45
N ASP A 130 6.70 1.41 -21.50
CA ASP A 130 6.11 2.07 -20.34
C ASP A 130 4.58 2.04 -20.43
N VAL A 131 3.89 2.05 -19.28
CA VAL A 131 2.42 2.01 -19.22
C VAL A 131 1.89 3.40 -18.90
N LYS A 132 1.28 4.05 -19.89
CA LYS A 132 0.63 5.34 -19.71
C LYS A 132 -0.61 5.20 -18.83
N GLY A 133 -0.66 5.99 -17.75
CA GLY A 133 -1.85 6.10 -16.91
C GLY A 133 -2.22 4.81 -16.21
N TYR A 134 -1.23 4.05 -15.70
CA TYR A 134 -1.40 2.72 -15.10
C TYR A 134 -2.67 2.54 -14.28
N TYR A 135 -2.93 3.38 -13.27
CA TYR A 135 -4.13 3.25 -12.43
C TYR A 135 -5.43 3.67 -13.13
N ALA A 136 -5.36 4.56 -14.12
CA ALA A 136 -6.52 5.05 -14.87
C ALA A 136 -6.95 4.09 -15.99
N SER A 137 -6.13 3.10 -16.34
CA SER A 137 -6.39 2.15 -17.43
C SER A 137 -6.70 0.72 -16.95
N ILE A 138 -6.86 0.50 -15.64
CA ILE A 138 -7.28 -0.79 -15.08
C ILE A 138 -8.78 -0.99 -15.35
N ASP A 139 -9.15 -2.18 -15.86
CA ASP A 139 -10.53 -2.65 -15.94
C ASP A 139 -10.92 -3.31 -14.61
N HIS A 140 -12.00 -2.84 -13.99
CA HIS A 140 -12.35 -3.10 -12.58
C HIS A 140 -13.51 -4.08 -12.40
#